data_AF-A0A161SEW1-F1
#
_entry.id   AF-A0A161SEW1-F1
#
_cell.length_a   1.000
_cell.length_b   1.000
_cell.length_c   1.000
_cell.angle_alpha   90.00
_cell.angle_beta   90.00
_cell.angle_gamma   90.00
#
_symmetry.space_group_name_H-M   'P 1'
#
loop_
_entity.id
_entity.type
_entity.pdbx_description
1 polymer ?
#
loop_
_entity_poly.entity_id
_entity_poly.type
_entity_poly.pdbx_seq_one_letter_code
_entity_poly.pdbx_strand_id
1 'polypeptide(L)'
;MYDWNALWHEHAGFRAGLDLAHADLNALEASLSASLFKPARDDKDVAVYETGDRFILLGHQDGLQMLEVAKHALFDLTLRVVVDDEGQGMAPPYLEALIDNLATGESGEWRGSLTLNPDGIALVNGQVLSPELLPDMLFPELAFTQTPHFRDQLAERWREELSAELPMVEAALGGGAAAEADAGLSPARMQQIYDRYAEMVRREQATLSRIFSDAELKLVAAALHGVGFESAASCRGLWLVVEAQLIDAEPDREFGVDALALLDKMKGLSYAQEIALIEGLAG
;
A
#
# COMPACT_ATOMS: atom_id res chain seq x y z
N MET A 1 -6.68 -2.32 5.06
CA MET A 1 -7.20 -3.14 6.16
C MET A 1 -6.62 -4.54 6.03
N TYR A 2 -5.97 -5.07 7.07
CA TYR A 2 -5.30 -6.38 7.05
C TYR A 2 -6.28 -7.54 6.80
N ASP A 3 -5.81 -8.56 6.08
CA ASP A 3 -6.44 -9.87 6.07
C ASP A 3 -6.05 -10.60 7.36
N TRP A 4 -6.90 -10.44 8.38
CA TRP A 4 -6.70 -11.03 9.70
C TRP A 4 -6.63 -12.56 9.67
N ASN A 5 -7.30 -13.20 8.71
CA ASN A 5 -7.25 -14.65 8.56
C ASN A 5 -5.93 -15.09 7.93
N ALA A 6 -5.43 -14.38 6.92
CA ALA A 6 -4.09 -14.63 6.37
C ALA A 6 -3.02 -14.50 7.45
N LEU A 7 -3.05 -13.40 8.21
CA LEU A 7 -2.11 -13.15 9.31
C LEU A 7 -2.21 -14.22 10.40
N TRP A 8 -3.44 -14.62 10.75
CA TRP A 8 -3.65 -15.74 11.67
C TRP A 8 -2.94 -17.00 11.19
N HIS A 9 -3.11 -17.38 9.92
CA HIS A 9 -2.53 -18.59 9.34
C HIS A 9 -1.01 -18.53 9.20
N GLU A 10 -0.45 -17.40 8.77
CA GLU A 10 1.00 -17.19 8.64
C GLU A 10 1.74 -17.35 9.97
N HIS A 11 1.10 -16.93 11.07
CA HIS A 11 1.70 -16.98 12.41
C HIS A 11 1.28 -18.21 13.24
N ALA A 12 0.91 -19.33 12.60
CA ALA A 12 0.47 -20.55 13.30
C ALA A 12 1.44 -21.05 14.40
N GLY A 13 2.75 -20.88 14.20
CA GLY A 13 3.78 -21.28 15.17
C GLY A 13 3.91 -20.38 16.41
N PHE A 14 3.30 -19.19 16.41
CA PHE A 14 3.40 -18.19 17.49
C PHE A 14 2.14 -18.09 18.35
N ARG A 15 1.13 -18.92 18.06
CA ARG A 15 -0.14 -18.89 18.78
C ARG A 15 -0.01 -19.57 20.14
N ALA A 16 -0.57 -18.94 21.17
CA ALA A 16 -0.66 -19.50 22.51
C ALA A 16 -2.03 -20.15 22.73
N GLY A 17 -2.05 -21.33 23.34
CA GLY A 17 -3.30 -21.93 23.80
C GLY A 17 -3.87 -21.14 24.97
N LEU A 18 -5.18 -20.85 24.92
CA LEU A 18 -5.87 -20.12 25.96
C LEU A 18 -6.87 -21.04 26.67
N ASP A 19 -6.70 -21.25 27.97
CA ASP A 19 -7.59 -22.10 28.77
C ASP A 19 -8.84 -21.34 29.20
N LEU A 20 -9.68 -20.99 28.22
CA LEU A 20 -11.05 -20.50 28.41
C LEU A 20 -12.00 -21.46 27.69
N ALA A 21 -12.24 -22.61 28.31
CA ALA A 21 -13.17 -23.59 27.76
C ALA A 21 -14.58 -22.97 27.59
N HIS A 22 -15.09 -22.94 26.36
CA HIS A 22 -16.45 -22.53 25.97
C HIS A 22 -16.78 -21.02 26.04
N ALA A 23 -15.77 -20.14 26.01
CA ALA A 23 -16.05 -18.71 25.85
C ALA A 23 -16.36 -18.37 24.39
N ASP A 24 -17.42 -17.59 24.15
CA ASP A 24 -17.70 -16.98 22.86
C ASP A 24 -16.53 -16.06 22.47
N LEU A 25 -15.93 -16.31 21.29
CA LEU A 25 -14.82 -15.52 20.75
C LEU A 25 -15.12 -14.03 20.70
N ASN A 26 -16.39 -13.64 20.61
CA ASN A 26 -16.85 -12.27 20.46
C ASN A 26 -17.25 -11.59 21.78
N ALA A 27 -17.08 -12.26 22.94
CA ALA A 27 -17.52 -11.75 24.24
C ALA A 27 -16.40 -11.79 25.30
N LEU A 28 -15.17 -11.42 24.91
CA LEU A 28 -13.97 -11.50 25.74
C LEU A 28 -13.34 -10.14 26.06
N GLU A 29 -14.02 -9.02 25.80
CA GLU A 29 -13.50 -7.66 26.01
C GLU A 29 -13.00 -7.45 27.45
N ALA A 30 -13.78 -7.88 28.44
CA ALA A 30 -13.42 -7.74 29.85
C ALA A 30 -12.23 -8.62 30.25
N SER A 31 -12.18 -9.84 29.71
CA SER A 31 -11.10 -10.80 29.99
C SER A 31 -9.77 -10.36 29.37
N LEU A 32 -9.83 -9.74 28.20
CA LEU A 32 -8.66 -9.25 27.46
C LEU A 32 -8.27 -7.81 27.80
N SER A 33 -9.12 -7.08 28.54
CA SER A 33 -8.98 -5.63 28.73
C SER A 33 -8.80 -4.89 27.39
N ALA A 34 -9.59 -5.29 26.39
CA ALA A 34 -9.48 -4.87 25.00
C ALA A 34 -10.87 -4.62 24.40
N SER A 35 -10.95 -3.81 23.34
CA SER A 35 -12.20 -3.57 22.61
C SER A 35 -12.30 -4.53 21.42
N LEU A 36 -13.48 -5.10 21.18
CA LEU A 36 -13.73 -5.91 19.98
C LEU A 36 -13.68 -5.01 18.73
N PHE A 37 -12.67 -5.23 17.89
CA PHE A 37 -12.45 -4.49 16.64
C PHE A 37 -13.14 -5.17 15.45
N LYS A 38 -13.05 -6.50 15.37
CA LYS A 38 -13.73 -7.33 14.36
C LYS A 38 -14.30 -8.59 15.02
N PRO A 39 -15.62 -8.84 14.94
CA PRO A 39 -16.18 -10.12 15.37
C PRO A 39 -15.80 -11.26 14.41
N ALA A 40 -15.60 -12.46 14.95
CA ALA A 40 -15.57 -13.70 14.17
C ALA A 40 -16.99 -13.99 13.64
N ARG A 41 -17.10 -14.28 12.36
CA ARG A 41 -18.38 -14.64 11.72
C ARG A 41 -18.80 -16.08 11.98
N ASP A 42 -17.82 -16.97 12.07
CA ASP A 42 -17.99 -18.41 12.29
C ASP A 42 -16.73 -19.01 12.93
N ASP A 43 -16.75 -20.31 13.19
CA ASP A 43 -15.66 -21.04 13.87
C ASP A 43 -14.34 -21.10 13.09
N LYS A 44 -14.35 -20.71 11.80
CA LYS A 44 -13.15 -20.66 10.96
C LYS A 44 -12.59 -19.24 10.81
N ASP A 45 -13.34 -18.24 11.27
CA ASP A 45 -12.94 -16.85 11.26
C ASP A 45 -12.30 -16.47 12.60
N VAL A 46 -11.51 -15.38 12.60
CA VAL A 46 -10.88 -14.86 13.81
C VAL A 46 -11.62 -13.65 14.36
N ALA A 47 -11.76 -13.59 15.69
CA ALA A 47 -12.15 -12.39 16.40
C ALA A 47 -10.90 -11.55 16.64
N VAL A 48 -10.98 -10.25 16.38
CA VAL A 48 -9.89 -9.31 16.55
C VAL A 48 -10.27 -8.33 17.63
N TYR A 49 -9.47 -8.29 18.67
CA TYR A 49 -9.54 -7.30 19.73
C TYR A 49 -8.40 -6.31 19.57
N GLU A 50 -8.63 -5.09 20.03
CA GLU A 50 -7.69 -3.99 19.95
C GLU A 50 -7.41 -3.44 21.35
N THR A 51 -6.13 -3.22 21.64
CA THR A 51 -5.67 -2.36 22.73
C THR A 51 -4.98 -1.13 22.15
N GLY A 52 -4.37 -0.29 23.00
CA GLY A 52 -3.60 0.86 22.53
C GLY A 52 -2.49 0.49 21.53
N ASP A 53 -1.73 -0.57 21.80
CA ASP A 53 -0.48 -0.88 21.08
C ASP A 53 -0.51 -2.18 20.25
N ARG A 54 -1.53 -3.03 20.41
CA ARG A 54 -1.59 -4.35 19.75
C ARG A 54 -3.00 -4.74 19.32
N PHE A 55 -3.07 -5.68 18.40
CA PHE A 55 -4.24 -6.51 18.13
C PHE A 55 -4.08 -7.87 18.80
N ILE A 56 -5.19 -8.42 19.28
CA ILE A 56 -5.29 -9.76 19.83
C ILE A 56 -6.25 -10.53 18.93
N LEU A 57 -5.74 -11.49 18.19
CA LEU A 57 -6.53 -12.38 17.34
C LEU A 57 -6.87 -13.64 18.13
N LEU A 58 -8.13 -14.05 18.10
CA LEU A 58 -8.61 -15.29 18.69
C LEU A 58 -9.27 -16.17 17.63
N GLY A 59 -9.01 -17.47 17.69
CA GLY A 59 -9.62 -18.45 16.79
C GLY A 59 -9.70 -19.85 17.40
N HIS A 60 -10.62 -20.67 16.88
CA HIS A 60 -10.85 -22.05 17.31
C HIS A 60 -10.20 -23.06 16.34
N GLN A 61 -8.87 -23.09 16.27
CA GLN A 61 -8.15 -24.18 15.61
C GLN A 61 -7.51 -25.06 16.68
N ASP A 62 -8.07 -26.27 16.88
CA ASP A 62 -7.61 -27.24 17.88
C ASP A 62 -7.68 -26.74 19.33
N GLY A 63 -8.73 -25.97 19.64
CA GLY A 63 -8.91 -25.28 20.92
C GLY A 63 -8.92 -23.76 20.72
N LEU A 64 -9.18 -23.02 21.80
CA LEU A 64 -9.06 -21.57 21.76
C LEU A 64 -7.57 -21.20 21.70
N GLN A 65 -7.18 -20.52 20.64
CA GLN A 65 -5.83 -20.01 20.44
C GLN A 65 -5.85 -18.49 20.44
N MET A 66 -4.70 -17.90 20.76
CA MET A 66 -4.49 -16.46 20.76
C MET A 66 -3.20 -16.09 20.04
N LEU A 67 -3.24 -15.02 19.26
CA LEU A 67 -2.09 -14.39 18.63
C LEU A 67 -2.10 -12.91 18.97
N GLU A 68 -1.01 -12.41 19.55
CA GLU A 68 -0.80 -10.98 19.76
C GLU A 68 0.07 -10.41 18.66
N VAL A 69 -0.39 -9.31 18.06
CA VAL A 69 0.27 -8.64 16.96
C VAL A 69 0.42 -7.18 17.30
N ALA A 70 1.65 -6.72 17.45
CA ALA A 70 1.88 -5.31 17.75
C ALA A 70 1.55 -4.45 16.53
N LYS A 71 0.83 -3.33 16.71
CA LYS A 71 0.44 -2.44 15.60
C LYS A 71 1.65 -1.88 14.86
N HIS A 72 2.75 -1.66 15.57
CA HIS A 72 4.01 -1.19 14.99
C HIS A 72 4.70 -2.20 14.06
N ALA A 73 4.36 -3.49 14.16
CA ALA A 73 4.85 -4.54 13.27
C ALA A 73 3.97 -4.70 12.00
N LEU A 74 2.87 -3.95 11.93
CA LEU A 74 1.92 -3.97 10.84
C LEU A 74 2.20 -2.80 9.89
N PHE A 75 3.30 -2.90 9.16
CA PHE A 75 3.64 -1.97 8.10
C PHE A 75 3.90 -2.68 6.76
N ASP A 76 3.71 -1.93 5.68
CA ASP A 76 4.06 -2.31 4.31
C ASP A 76 5.21 -1.42 3.82
N LEU A 77 5.98 -1.92 2.86
CA LEU A 77 7.01 -1.17 2.15
C LEU A 77 6.68 -1.23 0.67
N THR A 78 6.68 -0.08 0.00
CA THR A 78 6.57 -0.01 -1.46
C THR A 78 7.78 0.72 -2.00
N LEU A 79 8.45 0.12 -2.98
CA LEU A 79 9.56 0.74 -3.69
C LEU A 79 9.12 1.26 -5.06
N ARG A 80 9.67 2.41 -5.46
CA ARG A 80 9.41 3.02 -6.76
C ARG A 80 10.70 3.62 -7.33
N VAL A 81 11.03 3.25 -8.57
CA VAL A 81 12.10 3.91 -9.32
C VAL A 81 11.54 5.13 -10.04
N VAL A 82 12.04 6.31 -9.70
CA VAL A 82 11.62 7.57 -10.32
C VAL A 82 12.68 8.00 -11.33
N VAL A 83 12.24 8.19 -12.58
CA VAL A 83 13.11 8.53 -13.73
C VAL A 83 12.85 9.93 -14.30
N ASP A 84 11.73 10.54 -13.92
CA ASP A 84 11.33 11.88 -14.33
C ASP A 84 11.39 12.86 -13.16
N ASP A 85 11.57 14.14 -13.45
CA ASP A 85 11.57 15.18 -12.42
C ASP A 85 10.14 15.48 -11.99
N GLU A 86 9.75 14.97 -10.81
CA GLU A 86 8.45 15.21 -10.19
C GLU A 86 8.41 16.49 -9.33
N GLY A 87 9.46 17.33 -9.37
CA GLY A 87 9.53 18.56 -8.56
C GLY A 87 9.78 18.31 -7.07
N GLN A 88 10.24 17.11 -6.71
CA GLN A 88 10.45 16.65 -5.32
C GLN A 88 11.83 17.03 -4.74
N GLY A 89 12.59 17.89 -5.43
CA GLY A 89 13.89 18.37 -4.96
C GLY A 89 15.03 17.34 -5.01
N MET A 90 14.82 16.18 -5.65
CA MET A 90 15.85 15.17 -5.95
C MET A 90 15.93 14.96 -7.45
N ALA A 91 17.14 14.97 -8.01
CA ALA A 91 17.35 14.73 -9.43
C ALA A 91 17.15 13.24 -9.75
N PRO A 92 16.37 12.88 -10.79
CA PRO A 92 16.26 11.50 -11.25
C PRO A 92 17.57 11.02 -11.94
N PRO A 93 17.82 9.69 -11.98
CA PRO A 93 17.00 8.66 -11.37
C PRO A 93 17.23 8.54 -9.85
N TYR A 94 16.15 8.27 -9.11
CA TYR A 94 16.22 7.97 -7.68
C TYR A 94 15.26 6.85 -7.30
N LEU A 95 15.54 6.20 -6.17
CA LEU A 95 14.67 5.21 -5.55
C LEU A 95 13.87 5.91 -4.45
N GLU A 96 12.56 5.71 -4.46
CA GLU A 96 11.65 6.13 -3.41
C GLU A 96 11.14 4.90 -2.67
N ALA A 97 11.11 4.98 -1.35
CA ALA A 97 10.56 3.98 -0.46
C ALA A 97 9.42 4.62 0.34
N LEU A 98 8.22 4.09 0.19
CA LEU A 98 7.05 4.44 0.98
C LEU A 98 6.84 3.38 2.05
N ILE A 99 6.72 3.80 3.29
CA ILE A 99 6.32 2.93 4.40
C ILE A 99 4.96 3.37 4.90
N ASP A 100 4.04 2.41 4.96
CA ASP A 100 2.67 2.62 5.44
C ASP A 100 2.38 1.67 6.59
N ASN A 101 2.05 2.21 7.76
CA ASN A 101 1.49 1.42 8.85
C ASN A 101 -0.03 1.35 8.68
N LEU A 102 -0.52 0.24 8.14
CA LEU A 102 -1.94 0.07 7.83
C LEU A 102 -2.81 -0.09 9.10
N ALA A 103 -2.18 -0.25 10.28
CA ALA A 103 -2.87 -0.30 11.57
C ALA A 103 -3.04 1.08 12.22
N THR A 104 -2.04 1.97 12.11
CA THR A 104 -2.08 3.31 12.71
C THR A 104 -2.42 4.41 11.71
N GLY A 105 -2.30 4.14 10.41
CA GLY A 105 -2.44 5.12 9.34
C GLY A 105 -1.22 6.04 9.19
N GLU A 106 -0.17 5.83 9.97
CA GLU A 106 1.07 6.59 9.84
C GLU A 106 1.81 6.17 8.57
N SER A 107 2.33 7.15 7.81
CA SER A 107 3.10 6.91 6.60
C SER A 107 4.32 7.80 6.52
N GLY A 108 5.38 7.31 5.86
CA GLY A 108 6.59 8.09 5.66
C GLY A 108 7.35 7.67 4.41
N GLU A 109 8.11 8.63 3.89
CA GLU A 109 8.81 8.50 2.62
C GLU A 109 10.32 8.61 2.85
N TRP A 110 11.08 7.81 2.12
CA TRP A 110 12.53 7.91 2.01
C TRP A 110 12.94 7.93 0.55
N ARG A 111 13.96 8.73 0.23
CA ARG A 111 14.50 8.87 -1.14
C ARG A 111 16.00 8.65 -1.15
N GLY A 112 16.48 7.92 -2.14
CA GLY A 112 17.90 7.67 -2.36
C GLY A 112 18.30 7.84 -3.81
N SER A 113 19.33 8.66 -4.07
CA SER A 113 19.82 8.88 -5.44
C SER A 113 20.44 7.60 -6.00
N LEU A 114 20.03 7.24 -7.22
CA LEU A 114 20.55 6.08 -7.93
C LEU A 114 21.70 6.49 -8.85
N THR A 115 22.81 5.76 -8.76
CA THR A 115 23.99 5.99 -9.60
C THR A 115 24.64 4.66 -9.99
N LEU A 116 25.52 4.68 -10.98
CA LEU A 116 26.42 3.56 -11.27
C LEU A 116 27.83 3.89 -10.76
N ASN A 117 28.48 2.91 -10.16
CA ASN A 117 29.92 2.98 -9.91
C ASN A 117 30.71 2.72 -11.22
N PRO A 118 32.05 2.90 -11.22
CA PRO A 118 32.88 2.65 -12.41
C PRO A 118 32.84 1.21 -12.94
N ASP A 119 32.47 0.24 -12.10
CA ASP A 119 32.34 -1.18 -12.47
C ASP A 119 30.94 -1.53 -13.00
N GLY A 120 30.04 -0.56 -13.13
CA GLY A 120 28.66 -0.76 -13.58
C GLY A 120 27.72 -1.33 -12.50
N ILE A 121 28.09 -1.23 -11.23
CA ILE A 121 27.27 -1.67 -10.09
C ILE A 121 26.35 -0.52 -9.67
N ALA A 122 25.06 -0.82 -9.52
CA ALA A 122 24.06 0.12 -9.01
C ALA A 122 24.36 0.51 -7.55
N LEU A 123 24.31 1.82 -7.28
CA LEU A 123 24.47 2.40 -5.96
C LEU A 123 23.23 3.22 -5.60
N VAL A 124 22.85 3.20 -4.32
CA VAL A 124 21.88 4.11 -3.73
C VAL A 124 22.56 4.94 -2.64
N ASN A 125 22.50 6.27 -2.75
CA ASN A 125 23.23 7.20 -1.87
C ASN A 125 24.73 6.84 -1.71
N GLY A 126 25.34 6.31 -2.77
CA GLY A 126 26.76 5.91 -2.80
C GLY A 126 27.07 4.54 -2.17
N GLN A 127 26.08 3.81 -1.66
CA GLN A 127 26.23 2.43 -1.18
C GLN A 127 25.74 1.43 -2.21
N VAL A 128 26.29 0.22 -2.22
CA VAL A 128 25.87 -0.84 -3.15
C VAL A 128 24.38 -1.15 -2.95
N LEU A 129 23.60 -1.01 -4.02
CA LEU A 129 22.20 -1.40 -3.99
C LEU A 129 22.10 -2.92 -4.07
N SER A 130 21.55 -3.55 -3.04
CA SER A 130 21.43 -5.02 -2.97
C SER A 130 20.22 -5.42 -2.11
N PRO A 131 19.47 -6.47 -2.48
CA PRO A 131 18.41 -7.03 -1.64
C PRO A 131 18.89 -7.46 -0.25
N GLU A 132 20.18 -7.78 -0.10
CA GLU A 132 20.78 -8.20 1.19
C GLU A 132 21.37 -7.03 1.99
N LEU A 133 21.38 -5.82 1.44
CA LEU A 133 21.92 -4.63 2.10
C LEU A 133 20.83 -3.56 2.21
N LEU A 134 20.25 -3.45 3.40
CA LEU A 134 19.31 -2.38 3.70
C LEU A 134 20.07 -1.05 3.83
N PRO A 135 19.77 -0.02 3.02
CA PRO A 135 20.36 1.31 3.19
C PRO A 135 19.90 1.94 4.51
N ASP A 136 20.60 2.98 4.97
CA ASP A 136 20.21 3.69 6.19
C ASP A 136 18.96 4.55 5.93
N MET A 137 17.80 3.92 5.96
CA MET A 137 16.50 4.56 5.85
C MET A 137 16.08 5.09 7.22
N LEU A 138 15.88 6.40 7.29
CA LEU A 138 15.44 7.09 8.51
C LEU A 138 14.04 7.65 8.30
N PHE A 139 13.12 7.27 9.18
CA PHE A 139 11.74 7.75 9.20
C PHE A 139 11.46 8.44 10.56
N PRO A 140 12.04 9.63 10.80
CA PRO A 140 12.07 10.24 12.13
C PRO A 140 10.68 10.59 12.67
N GLU A 141 9.71 10.78 11.78
CA GLU A 141 8.32 11.13 12.13
C GLU A 141 7.48 9.90 12.50
N LEU A 142 7.98 8.69 12.26
CA LEU A 142 7.26 7.44 12.48
C LEU A 142 7.68 6.78 13.80
N ALA A 143 6.81 6.85 14.81
CA ALA A 143 7.12 6.35 16.16
C ALA A 143 7.47 4.85 16.17
N PHE A 144 6.86 4.05 15.30
CA PHE A 144 7.08 2.61 15.21
C PHE A 144 8.49 2.22 14.71
N THR A 145 9.17 3.13 14.00
CA THR A 145 10.49 2.85 13.42
C THR A 145 11.63 2.89 14.42
N GLN A 146 11.35 3.35 15.65
CA GLN A 146 12.30 3.36 16.76
C GLN A 146 12.37 2.01 17.50
N THR A 147 11.59 1.01 17.08
CA THR A 147 11.57 -0.31 17.72
C THR A 147 12.69 -1.21 17.20
N PRO A 148 13.31 -2.06 18.05
CA PRO A 148 14.39 -2.95 17.60
C PRO A 148 13.99 -3.92 16.48
N HIS A 149 12.73 -4.35 16.44
CA HIS A 149 12.22 -5.34 15.48
C HIS A 149 11.90 -4.73 14.11
N PHE A 150 11.71 -3.40 14.04
CA PHE A 150 11.41 -2.71 12.80
C PHE A 150 12.52 -2.90 11.76
N ARG A 151 13.80 -2.81 12.14
CA ARG A 151 14.91 -2.96 11.18
C ARG A 151 14.96 -4.35 10.56
N ASP A 152 14.68 -5.40 11.33
CA ASP A 152 14.69 -6.78 10.84
C ASP A 152 13.55 -7.00 9.84
N GLN A 153 12.34 -6.56 10.18
CA GLN A 153 11.17 -6.64 9.28
C GLN A 153 11.35 -5.78 8.03
N LEU A 154 11.94 -4.60 8.17
CA LEU A 154 12.22 -3.71 7.05
C LEU A 154 13.22 -4.35 6.08
N ALA A 155 14.22 -5.09 6.59
CA ALA A 155 15.17 -5.80 5.76
C ALA A 155 14.52 -6.95 4.95
N GLU A 156 13.57 -7.67 5.54
CA GLU A 156 12.80 -8.70 4.83
C GLU A 156 11.97 -8.10 3.69
N ARG A 157 11.19 -7.04 3.99
CA ARG A 157 10.39 -6.33 2.99
C ARG A 157 11.24 -5.69 1.90
N TRP A 158 12.37 -5.09 2.27
CA TRP A 158 13.34 -4.54 1.34
C TRP A 158 13.83 -5.59 0.35
N ARG A 159 14.17 -6.80 0.83
CA ARG A 159 14.63 -7.88 -0.04
C ARG A 159 13.57 -8.24 -1.08
N GLU A 160 12.31 -8.38 -0.64
CA GLU A 160 11.18 -8.71 -1.50
C GLU A 160 10.94 -7.63 -2.55
N GLU A 161 10.74 -6.39 -2.10
CA GLU A 161 10.40 -5.24 -2.95
C GLU A 161 11.55 -4.88 -3.89
N LEU A 162 12.79 -4.81 -3.40
CA LEU A 162 13.92 -4.44 -4.26
C LEU A 162 14.15 -5.50 -5.33
N SER A 163 14.01 -6.79 -5.00
CA SER A 163 14.15 -7.86 -5.99
C SER A 163 13.14 -7.72 -7.13
N ALA A 164 11.94 -7.22 -6.83
CA ALA A 164 10.92 -6.93 -7.85
C ALA A 164 11.29 -5.71 -8.71
N GLU A 165 11.91 -4.69 -8.10
CA GLU A 165 12.26 -3.41 -8.74
C GLU A 165 13.63 -3.39 -9.45
N LEU A 166 14.50 -4.37 -9.21
CA LEU A 166 15.83 -4.45 -9.84
C LEU A 166 15.81 -4.22 -11.38
N PRO A 167 14.88 -4.80 -12.16
CA PRO A 167 14.82 -4.56 -13.61
C PRO A 167 14.56 -3.09 -13.97
N MET A 168 13.78 -2.37 -13.16
CA MET A 168 13.51 -0.94 -13.38
C MET A 168 14.73 -0.10 -13.01
N VAL A 169 15.45 -0.46 -11.95
CA VAL A 169 16.71 0.17 -11.59
C VAL A 169 17.74 0.01 -12.71
N GLU A 170 17.88 -1.20 -13.26
CA GLU A 170 18.78 -1.48 -14.38
C GLU A 170 18.43 -0.65 -15.62
N ALA A 171 17.14 -0.54 -15.95
CA ALA A 171 16.67 0.26 -17.07
C ALA A 171 16.94 1.76 -16.86
N ALA A 172 16.68 2.28 -15.66
CA ALA A 172 16.90 3.69 -15.31
C ALA A 172 18.39 4.07 -15.36
N LEU A 173 19.27 3.18 -14.90
CA LEU A 173 20.72 3.41 -14.85
C LEU A 173 21.44 3.10 -16.16
N GLY A 174 20.86 2.25 -17.02
CA GLY A 174 21.44 1.83 -18.31
C GLY A 174 21.44 2.89 -19.41
N GLY A 175 20.89 4.09 -19.17
CA GLY A 175 20.71 5.19 -20.13
C GLY A 175 21.98 5.91 -20.64
N GLY A 176 23.12 5.21 -20.74
CA GLY A 176 24.40 5.77 -21.18
C GLY A 176 25.10 5.07 -22.35
N ALA A 177 24.53 3.98 -22.91
CA ALA A 177 25.11 3.30 -24.08
C ALA A 177 24.07 2.50 -24.90
N ALA A 178 22.92 3.10 -25.22
CA ALA A 178 22.00 2.54 -26.21
C ALA A 178 21.86 3.51 -27.38
N ALA A 179 22.85 3.49 -28.26
CA ALA A 179 22.55 3.67 -29.67
C ALA A 179 21.52 2.59 -30.06
N GLU A 180 20.38 3.03 -30.61
CA GLU A 180 19.45 2.25 -31.42
C GLU A 180 19.21 0.78 -30.97
N ALA A 181 18.23 0.59 -30.10
CA ALA A 181 17.46 -0.65 -30.11
C ALA A 181 15.99 -0.32 -29.86
N ASP A 182 15.29 0.00 -30.95
CA ASP A 182 13.87 -0.29 -31.10
C ASP A 182 13.68 -1.82 -31.07
N ALA A 183 13.85 -2.40 -29.89
CA ALA A 183 13.46 -3.76 -29.59
C ALA A 183 12.38 -3.64 -28.52
N GLY A 184 11.15 -3.42 -28.98
CA GLY A 184 9.97 -3.44 -28.12
C GLY A 184 9.98 -4.65 -27.19
N LEU A 185 9.43 -4.47 -25.98
CA LEU A 185 9.30 -5.52 -24.97
C LEU A 185 8.80 -6.82 -25.63
N SER A 186 9.44 -7.94 -25.30
CA SER A 186 8.98 -9.23 -25.81
C SER A 186 7.50 -9.44 -25.42
N PRO A 187 6.66 -10.04 -26.28
CA PRO A 187 5.24 -10.22 -25.97
C PRO A 187 4.97 -10.93 -24.63
N ALA A 188 5.84 -11.88 -24.25
CA ALA A 188 5.77 -12.57 -22.96
C ALA A 188 6.04 -11.63 -21.78
N ARG A 189 7.01 -10.72 -21.90
CA ARG A 189 7.31 -9.72 -20.88
C ARG A 189 6.19 -8.69 -20.76
N MET A 190 5.64 -8.26 -21.89
CA MET A 190 4.52 -7.33 -21.94
C MET A 190 3.28 -7.94 -21.26
N GLN A 191 3.00 -9.22 -21.50
CA GLN A 191 1.91 -9.95 -20.83
C GLN A 191 2.12 -10.01 -19.31
N GLN A 192 3.34 -10.35 -18.85
CA GLN A 192 3.64 -10.36 -17.41
C GLN A 192 3.45 -8.99 -16.75
N ILE A 193 3.79 -7.91 -17.44
CA ILE A 193 3.58 -6.54 -16.95
C ILE A 193 2.08 -6.24 -16.86
N TYR A 194 1.30 -6.59 -17.89
CA TYR A 194 -0.15 -6.41 -17.87
C TYR A 194 -0.83 -7.24 -16.78
N ASP A 195 -0.39 -8.48 -16.55
CA ASP A 195 -0.96 -9.35 -15.53
C ASP A 195 -0.73 -8.77 -14.12
N ARG A 196 0.49 -8.27 -13.85
CA ARG A 196 0.84 -7.61 -12.57
C ARG A 196 0.10 -6.29 -12.38
N TYR A 197 0.03 -5.46 -13.42
CA TYR A 197 -0.72 -4.21 -13.38
C TYR A 197 -2.21 -4.47 -13.11
N ALA A 198 -2.81 -5.46 -13.79
CA ALA A 198 -4.20 -5.85 -13.57
C ALA A 198 -4.43 -6.42 -12.17
N GLU A 199 -3.46 -7.08 -11.56
CA GLU A 199 -3.53 -7.53 -10.16
C GLU A 199 -3.48 -6.34 -9.18
N MET A 200 -2.55 -5.40 -9.38
CA MET A 200 -2.45 -4.17 -8.58
C MET A 200 -3.74 -3.34 -8.66
N VAL A 201 -4.24 -3.10 -9.87
CA VAL A 201 -5.51 -2.37 -10.09
C VAL A 201 -6.66 -3.08 -9.39
N ARG A 202 -6.77 -4.41 -9.47
CA ARG A 202 -7.83 -5.16 -8.77
C ARG A 202 -7.73 -5.07 -7.25
N ARG A 203 -6.52 -5.12 -6.69
CA ARG A 203 -6.28 -4.95 -5.23
C ARG A 203 -6.76 -3.57 -4.78
N GLU A 204 -6.38 -2.51 -5.51
CA GLU A 204 -6.77 -1.15 -5.16
C GLU A 204 -8.26 -0.87 -5.39
N GLN A 205 -8.88 -1.43 -6.43
CA GLN A 205 -10.34 -1.37 -6.62
C GLN A 205 -11.11 -2.01 -5.46
N ALA A 206 -10.62 -3.14 -4.92
CA ALA A 206 -11.20 -3.76 -3.74
C ALA A 206 -11.06 -2.88 -2.48
N THR A 207 -10.03 -2.04 -2.41
CA THR A 207 -9.86 -1.05 -1.34
C THR A 207 -10.79 0.15 -1.54
N LEU A 208 -10.84 0.69 -2.76
CA LEU A 208 -11.68 1.84 -3.13
C LEU A 208 -13.18 1.57 -2.89
N SER A 209 -13.67 0.39 -3.22
CA SER A 209 -15.06 -0.02 -2.96
C SER A 209 -15.46 -0.07 -1.47
N ARG A 210 -14.49 -0.01 -0.55
CA ARG A 210 -14.74 0.11 0.89
C ARG A 210 -14.69 1.56 1.37
N ILE A 211 -13.98 2.42 0.65
CA ILE A 211 -13.79 3.85 0.97
C ILE A 211 -14.94 4.69 0.43
N PHE A 212 -15.39 4.36 -0.79
CA PHE A 212 -16.45 5.05 -1.50
C PHE A 212 -17.72 4.21 -1.54
N SER A 213 -18.85 4.88 -1.37
CA SER A 213 -20.17 4.36 -1.66
C SER A 213 -20.45 4.37 -3.17
N ASP A 214 -21.44 3.58 -3.60
CA ASP A 214 -21.87 3.57 -5.00
C ASP A 214 -22.32 4.95 -5.51
N ALA A 215 -22.91 5.78 -4.63
CA ALA A 215 -23.33 7.14 -4.98
C ALA A 215 -22.11 8.06 -5.20
N GLU A 216 -21.10 7.95 -4.36
CA GLU A 216 -19.83 8.68 -4.51
C GLU A 216 -19.10 8.26 -5.79
N LEU A 217 -19.01 6.96 -6.08
CA LEU A 217 -18.39 6.46 -7.31
C LEU A 217 -19.14 6.93 -8.58
N LYS A 218 -20.48 6.96 -8.55
CA LYS A 218 -21.29 7.49 -9.66
C LYS A 218 -21.07 8.98 -9.89
N LEU A 219 -20.97 9.76 -8.81
CA LEU A 219 -20.66 11.18 -8.90
C LEU A 219 -19.27 11.39 -9.51
N VAL A 220 -18.26 10.65 -9.03
CA VAL A 220 -16.90 10.74 -9.59
C VAL A 220 -16.90 10.33 -11.06
N ALA A 221 -17.58 9.24 -11.45
CA ALA A 221 -17.72 8.86 -12.86
C ALA A 221 -18.35 9.98 -13.70
N ALA A 222 -19.41 10.63 -13.19
CA ALA A 222 -20.07 11.73 -13.88
C ALA A 222 -19.16 12.96 -14.01
N ALA A 223 -18.39 13.30 -12.97
CA ALA A 223 -17.45 14.41 -12.99
C ALA A 223 -16.27 14.18 -13.95
N LEU A 224 -15.87 12.92 -14.15
CA LEU A 224 -14.79 12.54 -15.06
C LEU A 224 -15.28 12.23 -16.48
N HIS A 225 -16.59 12.29 -16.72
CA HIS A 225 -17.15 11.96 -18.03
C HIS A 225 -16.62 12.91 -19.11
N GLY A 226 -15.91 12.35 -20.09
CA GLY A 226 -15.30 13.10 -21.19
C GLY A 226 -13.91 13.67 -20.89
N VAL A 227 -13.33 13.35 -19.72
CA VAL A 227 -11.93 13.65 -19.39
C VAL A 227 -11.06 12.50 -19.91
N GLY A 228 -10.13 12.83 -20.81
CA GLY A 228 -9.15 11.87 -21.31
C GLY A 228 -7.88 11.89 -20.48
N PHE A 229 -7.45 10.73 -20.00
CA PHE A 229 -6.16 10.55 -19.32
C PHE A 229 -5.18 9.91 -20.31
N GLU A 230 -4.33 10.73 -20.92
CA GLU A 230 -3.39 10.27 -21.97
C GLU A 230 -2.13 9.59 -21.40
N SER A 231 -1.85 9.79 -20.11
CA SER A 231 -0.72 9.18 -19.41
C SER A 231 -1.05 8.91 -17.94
N ALA A 232 -0.30 8.01 -17.29
CA ALA A 232 -0.45 7.77 -15.87
C ALA A 232 -0.21 9.05 -15.04
N ALA A 233 0.74 9.89 -15.44
CA ALA A 233 1.03 11.16 -14.74
C ALA A 233 -0.17 12.12 -14.77
N SER A 234 -0.99 12.04 -15.82
CA SER A 234 -2.24 12.81 -15.97
C SER A 234 -3.32 12.40 -14.96
N CYS A 235 -3.19 11.21 -14.35
CA CYS A 235 -4.15 10.69 -13.39
C CYS A 235 -4.04 11.36 -12.02
N ARG A 236 -2.89 11.98 -11.69
CA ARG A 236 -2.64 12.55 -10.36
C ARG A 236 -3.40 13.85 -10.14
N GLY A 237 -3.95 14.00 -8.93
CA GLY A 237 -4.72 15.18 -8.56
C GLY A 237 -6.16 15.10 -9.07
N LEU A 238 -6.71 13.89 -9.24
CA LEU A 238 -8.06 13.65 -9.74
C LEU A 238 -9.13 14.47 -9.01
N TRP A 239 -8.94 14.70 -7.71
CA TRP A 239 -9.83 15.50 -6.87
C TRP A 239 -10.00 16.93 -7.38
N LEU A 240 -9.02 17.52 -8.08
CA LEU A 240 -9.12 18.86 -8.66
C LEU A 240 -10.16 18.91 -9.78
N VAL A 241 -10.22 17.85 -10.58
CA VAL A 241 -11.20 17.72 -11.68
C VAL A 241 -12.60 17.59 -11.09
N VAL A 242 -12.74 16.76 -10.05
CA VAL A 242 -14.03 16.59 -9.36
C VAL A 242 -14.44 17.86 -8.63
N GLU A 243 -13.53 18.55 -7.94
CA GLU A 243 -13.78 19.83 -7.26
C GLU A 243 -14.27 20.91 -8.24
N ALA A 244 -13.63 21.04 -9.41
CA ALA A 244 -14.07 21.98 -10.43
C ALA A 244 -15.49 21.69 -10.91
N GLN A 245 -15.84 20.42 -11.15
CA GLN A 245 -17.18 20.03 -11.57
C GLN A 245 -18.24 20.21 -10.48
N LEU A 246 -17.87 19.99 -9.21
CA LEU A 246 -18.74 20.23 -8.06
C LEU A 246 -19.14 21.71 -7.97
N ILE A 247 -18.21 22.63 -8.24
CA ILE A 247 -18.45 24.07 -8.24
C ILE A 247 -19.35 24.49 -9.41
N ASP A 248 -19.13 23.93 -10.60
CA ASP A 248 -19.79 24.38 -11.82
C ASP A 248 -21.19 23.78 -12.03
N ALA A 249 -21.43 22.54 -11.57
CA ALA A 249 -22.65 21.78 -11.89
C ALA A 249 -23.45 21.27 -10.67
N GLU A 250 -22.93 21.39 -9.43
CA GLU A 250 -23.54 20.87 -8.19
C GLU A 250 -24.12 19.42 -8.28
N PRO A 251 -23.44 18.43 -8.91
CA PRO A 251 -23.95 17.06 -9.06
C PRO A 251 -24.09 16.32 -7.73
N ASP A 252 -23.41 16.78 -6.68
CA ASP A 252 -23.52 16.26 -5.30
C ASP A 252 -24.96 16.24 -4.79
N ARG A 253 -25.78 17.23 -5.18
CA ARG A 253 -27.20 17.27 -4.80
C ARG A 253 -28.05 16.23 -5.53
N GLU A 254 -27.68 15.88 -6.76
CA GLU A 254 -28.38 14.85 -7.54
C GLU A 254 -28.12 13.45 -6.96
N PHE A 255 -26.88 13.19 -6.53
CA PHE A 255 -26.47 11.90 -5.96
C PHE A 255 -26.65 11.81 -4.44
N GLY A 256 -26.99 12.92 -3.76
CA GLY A 256 -27.15 12.96 -2.30
C GLY A 256 -25.85 12.72 -1.55
N VAL A 257 -24.73 13.17 -2.10
CA VAL A 257 -23.37 12.94 -1.59
C VAL A 257 -22.87 14.17 -0.85
N ASP A 258 -22.17 13.98 0.28
CA ASP A 258 -21.44 15.06 0.93
C ASP A 258 -20.17 15.38 0.14
N ALA A 259 -20.22 16.47 -0.63
CA ALA A 259 -19.14 16.91 -1.50
C ALA A 259 -17.81 17.16 -0.76
N LEU A 260 -17.87 17.70 0.47
CA LEU A 260 -16.65 17.99 1.24
C LEU A 260 -16.02 16.71 1.77
N ALA A 261 -16.84 15.80 2.31
CA ALA A 261 -16.36 14.50 2.76
C ALA A 261 -15.81 13.66 1.60
N LEU A 262 -16.43 13.73 0.41
CA LEU A 262 -15.92 13.09 -0.80
C LEU A 262 -14.54 13.64 -1.20
N LEU A 263 -14.39 14.97 -1.26
CA LEU A 263 -13.13 15.59 -1.64
C LEU A 263 -11.99 15.27 -0.66
N ASP A 264 -12.27 15.20 0.65
CA ASP A 264 -11.27 14.80 1.64
C ASP A 264 -10.83 13.34 1.46
N LYS A 265 -11.76 12.42 1.17
CA LYS A 265 -11.41 11.04 0.81
C LYS A 265 -10.53 11.00 -0.45
N MET A 266 -10.88 11.77 -1.47
CA MET A 266 -10.13 11.81 -2.73
C MET A 266 -8.72 12.41 -2.58
N LYS A 267 -8.55 13.43 -1.74
CA LYS A 267 -7.24 14.03 -1.43
C LYS A 267 -6.31 13.06 -0.68
N GLY A 268 -6.89 12.12 0.07
CA GLY A 268 -6.17 11.07 0.77
C GLY A 268 -5.77 9.88 -0.09
N LEU A 269 -6.12 9.85 -1.38
CA LEU A 269 -5.78 8.73 -2.25
C LEU A 269 -4.28 8.71 -2.60
N SER A 270 -3.72 7.50 -2.59
CA SER A 270 -2.42 7.25 -3.19
C SER A 270 -2.51 7.35 -4.71
N TYR A 271 -1.37 7.52 -5.37
CA TYR A 271 -1.33 7.57 -6.84
C TYR A 271 -1.84 6.27 -7.48
N ALA A 272 -1.52 5.10 -6.91
CA ALA A 272 -2.02 3.81 -7.37
C ALA A 272 -3.55 3.71 -7.23
N GLN A 273 -4.12 4.30 -6.19
CA GLN A 273 -5.56 4.36 -5.98
C GLN A 273 -6.26 5.31 -6.96
N GLU A 274 -5.66 6.46 -7.28
CA GLU A 274 -6.19 7.35 -8.32
C GLU A 274 -6.23 6.65 -9.69
N ILE A 275 -5.16 5.95 -10.06
CA ILE A 275 -5.12 5.14 -11.29
C ILE A 275 -6.18 4.04 -11.26
N ALA A 276 -6.24 3.25 -10.19
CA ALA A 276 -7.20 2.15 -10.08
C ALA A 276 -8.66 2.63 -10.09
N LEU A 277 -8.92 3.83 -9.55
CA LEU A 277 -10.22 4.48 -9.59
C LEU A 277 -10.59 4.85 -11.03
N ILE A 278 -9.69 5.49 -11.78
CA ILE A 278 -9.92 5.84 -13.20
C ILE A 278 -10.17 4.58 -14.04
N GLU A 279 -9.33 3.56 -13.90
CA GLU A 279 -9.46 2.29 -14.63
C GLU A 279 -10.76 1.56 -14.27
N GLY A 280 -11.23 1.69 -13.03
CA GLY A 280 -12.51 1.12 -12.58
C GLY A 280 -13.74 1.84 -13.10
N LEU A 281 -13.62 3.14 -13.43
CA LEU A 281 -14.71 3.97 -13.93
C LEU A 281 -14.75 4.02 -15.47
N ALA A 282 -13.66 3.64 -16.14
CA ALA A 282 -13.55 3.54 -17.60
C ALA A 282 -14.19 2.26 -18.19
N GLY A 283 -14.66 1.34 -17.33
CA GLY A 283 -15.29 0.07 -17.70
C GLY A 283 -16.80 0.14 -17.95
#